data_AF-A0A3D0I527-F1
#
_entry.id   AF-A0A3D0I527-F1
#
_cell.length_a   1.000
_cell.length_b   1.000
_cell.length_c   1.000
_cell.angle_alpha   90.00
_cell.angle_beta   90.00
_cell.angle_gamma   90.00
#
_symmetry.space_group_name_H-M   'P 1'
#
loop_
_entity.id
_entity.type
_entity.pdbx_description
1 polymer ?
#
loop_
_entity_poly.entity_id
_entity_poly.type
_entity_poly.pdbx_seq_one_letter_code
_entity_poly.pdbx_strand_id
1 'polypeptide(L)' 'MKRSASLTVLTLGVAFALGFATRAYTAEKHPELLAADRALHNGLNHLEKAAHDFGGHRVKAMEHVRQALSEISQAYAFDQ' A
#
# COMPACT_ATOMS: atom_id res chain seq x y z
N MET A 1 40.80 51.13 7.85
CA MET A 1 39.43 50.62 8.03
C MET A 1 38.68 50.70 6.70
N LYS A 2 38.37 49.56 6.07
CA LYS A 2 37.20 49.35 5.19
C LYS A 2 37.12 47.86 4.86
N ARG A 3 35.94 47.29 5.11
CA ARG A 3 35.62 45.87 5.18
C ARG A 3 35.23 45.37 3.79
N SER A 4 35.68 44.20 3.38
CA SER A 4 35.14 43.50 2.20
C SER A 4 35.14 41.99 2.44
N ALA A 5 34.18 41.54 3.25
CA ALA A 5 33.74 40.16 3.31
C ALA A 5 32.62 40.00 2.26
N SER A 6 32.90 39.34 1.14
CA SER A 6 31.90 38.93 0.17
C SER A 6 32.50 37.86 -0.73
N LEU A 7 32.51 36.60 -0.27
CA LEU A 7 32.68 35.45 -1.15
C LEU A 7 32.26 34.13 -0.45
N THR A 8 31.01 34.06 0.03
CA THR A 8 30.47 32.81 0.60
C THR A 8 28.96 32.68 0.38
N VAL A 9 28.50 32.90 -0.86
CA VAL A 9 27.06 32.70 -1.21
C VAL A 9 26.86 31.74 -2.39
N LEU A 10 27.92 31.14 -2.93
CA LEU A 10 27.80 30.26 -4.11
C LEU A 10 28.00 28.76 -3.80
N THR A 11 27.41 28.25 -2.71
CA THR A 11 27.38 26.80 -2.41
C THR A 11 25.98 26.26 -2.11
N LEU A 12 24.92 27.01 -2.46
CA LEU A 12 23.52 26.65 -2.15
C LEU A 12 22.66 26.32 -3.38
N GLY A 13 23.26 26.13 -4.56
CA GLY A 13 22.53 25.82 -5.80
C GLY A 13 22.39 24.33 -6.15
N VAL A 14 23.26 23.46 -5.61
CA VAL A 14 23.37 22.06 -6.08
C VAL A 14 22.57 21.07 -5.21
N ALA A 15 22.25 21.44 -3.97
CA ALA A 15 21.53 20.55 -3.05
C ALA A 15 20.03 20.36 -3.39
N PHE A 16 19.44 21.24 -4.21
CA PHE A 16 18.02 21.16 -4.54
C PHE A 16 17.71 20.20 -5.71
N ALA A 17 18.66 19.99 -6.63
CA ALA A 17 18.43 19.16 -7.82
C ALA A 17 18.48 17.64 -7.53
N LEU A 18 19.14 17.22 -6.45
CA LEU A 18 19.28 15.79 -6.10
C LEU A 18 18.19 15.28 -5.15
N GLY A 19 17.40 16.16 -4.53
CA GLY A 19 16.37 15.78 -3.55
C GLY A 19 15.09 15.19 -4.13
N PHE A 20 14.84 15.34 -5.44
CA PHE A 20 13.59 14.93 -6.08
C PHE A 20 13.63 13.54 -6.76
N ALA A 21 14.81 12.94 -6.93
CA ALA A 21 14.96 11.74 -7.76
C ALA A 21 14.72 10.40 -7.01
N THR A 22 14.58 10.39 -5.69
CA THR A 22 14.48 9.14 -4.90
C THR A 22 13.06 8.76 -4.48
N ARG A 23 12.03 9.48 -4.94
CA ARG A 23 10.63 9.19 -4.59
C ARG A 23 9.94 8.20 -5.54
N ALA A 24 10.57 7.86 -6.65
CA ALA A 24 10.09 6.80 -7.53
C ALA A 24 10.74 5.47 -7.09
N TYR A 25 9.97 4.38 -7.19
CA TYR A 25 10.49 3.01 -7.22
C TYR A 25 10.49 2.19 -5.92
N THR A 26 9.48 2.34 -5.08
CA THR A 26 8.87 1.13 -4.50
C THR A 26 7.51 0.97 -5.15
N ALA A 27 7.52 0.54 -6.41
CA ALA A 27 6.34 -0.07 -6.99
C ALA A 27 6.02 -1.28 -6.09
N GLU A 28 4.83 -1.30 -5.47
CA GLU A 28 4.35 -2.46 -4.73
C GLU A 28 4.54 -3.69 -5.63
N LYS A 29 5.24 -4.71 -5.11
CA LYS A 29 5.73 -5.85 -5.89
C LYS A 29 4.60 -6.62 -6.58
N HIS A 30 3.36 -6.53 -6.04
CA HIS A 30 2.16 -7.19 -6.55
C HIS A 30 0.88 -6.34 -6.37
N PRO A 31 0.65 -5.32 -7.23
CA PRO A 31 -0.47 -4.39 -7.05
C PRO A 31 -1.85 -5.06 -7.17
N GLU A 32 -1.96 -6.10 -8.01
CA GLU A 32 -3.21 -6.85 -8.21
C GLU A 32 -3.57 -7.71 -6.98
N LEU A 33 -2.56 -8.33 -6.35
CA LEU A 33 -2.78 -9.19 -5.18
C LEU A 33 -3.24 -8.35 -3.97
N LEU A 34 -2.71 -7.13 -3.85
CA LEU A 34 -3.13 -6.15 -2.86
C LEU A 34 -4.52 -5.61 -3.14
N ALA A 35 -4.86 -5.38 -4.41
CA ALA A 35 -6.21 -4.98 -4.79
C ALA A 35 -7.23 -6.07 -4.45
N ALA A 36 -6.91 -7.34 -4.74
CA ALA A 36 -7.74 -8.49 -4.40
C ALA A 36 -7.93 -8.64 -2.88
N ASP A 37 -6.85 -8.55 -2.08
CA ASP A 37 -6.92 -8.61 -0.62
C ASP A 37 -7.86 -7.54 -0.04
N ARG A 38 -7.71 -6.29 -0.49
CA ARG A 38 -8.59 -5.18 -0.07
C ARG A 38 -10.05 -5.41 -0.46
N ALA A 39 -10.30 -5.89 -1.68
CA ALA A 39 -11.65 -6.16 -2.15
C ALA A 39 -12.33 -7.26 -1.33
N LEU A 40 -11.60 -8.32 -1.00
CA LEU A 40 -12.08 -9.43 -0.19
C LEU A 40 -12.36 -9.00 1.26
N HIS A 41 -11.48 -8.22 1.88
CA HIS A 41 -11.73 -7.65 3.21
C HIS A 41 -12.99 -6.76 3.23
N ASN A 42 -13.17 -5.91 2.21
CA ASN A 42 -14.39 -5.12 2.09
C ASN A 42 -15.63 -6.00 1.91
N GLY A 43 -15.56 -7.02 1.05
CA GLY A 43 -16.62 -8.00 0.86
C GLY A 43 -16.99 -8.70 2.17
N LEU A 44 -16.01 -9.13 2.95
CA LEU A 44 -16.22 -9.76 4.26
C LEU A 44 -16.95 -8.82 5.22
N ASN A 45 -16.51 -7.56 5.30
CA ASN A 45 -17.16 -6.54 6.13
C ASN A 45 -18.64 -6.31 5.73
N HIS A 46 -18.95 -6.36 4.43
CA HIS A 46 -20.34 -6.26 3.96
C HIS A 46 -21.16 -7.50 4.32
N LEU A 47 -20.59 -8.70 4.19
CA LEU A 47 -21.24 -9.96 4.57
C LEU A 47 -21.48 -10.06 6.08
N GLU A 48 -20.57 -9.54 6.91
CA GLU A 48 -20.74 -9.51 8.36
C GLU A 48 -21.88 -8.58 8.80
N LYS A 49 -22.09 -7.48 8.07
CA LYS A 49 -23.16 -6.49 8.33
C LYS A 49 -24.51 -6.84 7.71
N ALA A 50 -24.57 -7.82 6.81
CA ALA A 50 -25.81 -8.17 6.13
C ALA A 50 -26.84 -8.74 7.12
N ALA A 51 -28.07 -8.21 7.07
CA ALA A 51 -29.10 -8.43 8.09
C ALA A 51 -29.67 -9.86 8.14
N HIS A 52 -29.52 -10.63 7.07
CA HIS A 52 -30.13 -11.96 6.94
C HIS A 52 -29.09 -12.98 6.51
N ASP A 53 -29.24 -14.22 6.98
CA ASP A 53 -28.34 -15.32 6.62
C ASP A 53 -28.61 -15.89 5.21
N PHE A 54 -29.68 -15.43 4.55
CA PHE A 54 -30.10 -15.87 3.21
C PHE A 54 -30.07 -17.40 3.05
N GLY A 55 -30.60 -18.14 4.04
CA GLY A 55 -30.58 -19.62 4.02
C GLY A 55 -29.20 -20.25 4.29
N GLY A 56 -28.31 -19.55 4.99
CA GLY A 56 -26.94 -19.98 5.29
C GLY A 56 -25.93 -19.62 4.20
N HIS A 57 -26.37 -19.02 3.10
CA HIS A 57 -25.49 -18.61 2.01
C HIS A 57 -24.55 -17.47 2.42
N ARG A 58 -24.96 -16.60 3.34
CA ARG A 58 -24.10 -15.53 3.85
C ARG A 58 -22.90 -16.10 4.60
N VAL A 59 -23.15 -17.02 5.53
CA VAL A 59 -22.08 -17.69 6.28
C VAL A 59 -21.13 -18.45 5.36
N LYS A 60 -21.66 -19.18 4.36
CA LYS A 60 -20.83 -19.87 3.35
C LYS A 60 -20.00 -18.89 2.52
N ALA A 61 -20.57 -17.75 2.12
CA ALA A 61 -19.81 -16.72 1.40
C ALA A 61 -18.67 -16.16 2.26
N MET A 62 -18.91 -15.91 3.55
CA MET A 62 -17.86 -15.47 4.47
C MET A 62 -16.75 -16.51 4.61
N GLU A 63 -17.10 -17.80 4.67
CA GLU A 63 -16.13 -18.89 4.71
C GLU A 63 -15.23 -18.90 3.46
N HIS A 64 -15.82 -18.83 2.27
CA HIS A 64 -15.06 -18.77 1.02
C HIS A 64 -14.16 -17.52 0.92
N VAL A 65 -14.64 -16.36 1.37
CA VAL A 65 -13.83 -15.14 1.39
C VAL A 65 -12.65 -15.28 2.36
N ARG A 66 -12.86 -15.87 3.54
CA ARG A 66 -11.77 -16.13 4.51
C ARG A 66 -10.75 -17.14 3.99
N GLN A 67 -11.20 -18.18 3.28
CA GLN A 67 -10.30 -19.12 2.60
C GLN A 67 -9.45 -18.38 1.56
N ALA A 68 -10.05 -17.54 0.71
CA ALA A 68 -9.32 -16.77 -0.28
C ALA A 68 -8.27 -15.82 0.34
N LEU A 69 -8.62 -15.13 1.44
CA LEU A 69 -7.67 -14.30 2.19
C LEU A 69 -6.51 -15.12 2.78
N SER A 70 -6.77 -16.34 3.23
CA SER A 70 -5.72 -17.25 3.71
C SER A 70 -4.75 -17.66 2.59
N GLU A 71 -5.27 -17.98 1.40
CA GLU A 71 -4.44 -18.31 0.23
C GLU A 71 -3.60 -17.12 -0.23
N ILE A 72 -4.16 -15.91 -0.20
CA ILE A 72 -3.41 -14.68 -0.51
C ILE A 72 -2.27 -14.45 0.50
N SER A 73 -2.54 -14.65 1.80
CA SER A 73 -1.51 -14.58 2.84
C SER A 73 -0.38 -15.59 2.61
N GLN A 74 -0.71 -16.81 2.23
CA GLN A 74 0.28 -17.83 1.85
C GLN A 74 1.07 -17.41 0.60
N ALA A 75 0.41 -16.85 -0.41
CA ALA A 75 1.07 -16.35 -1.62
C ALA A 75 2.11 -15.26 -1.30
N TYR A 76 1.81 -14.34 -0.38
CA TYR A 76 2.80 -13.37 0.09
C TYR A 76 3.98 -14.03 0.78
N ALA A 77 3.76 -15.10 1.56
CA ALA A 77 4.84 -15.81 2.25
C ALA A 77 5.80 -16.52 1.28
N PHE A 78 5.33 -16.93 0.09
CA PHE A 78 6.19 -17.50 -0.97
C PHE A 78 6.96 -16.44 -1.77
N ASP A 79 6.52 -15.18 -1.76
CA ASP A 79 7.17 -14.09 -2.50
C ASP A 79 8.18 -13.28 -1.65
N GLN A 80 8.25 -13.52 -0.35
CA GLN A 80 9.26 -12.95 0.57
C GLN A 80 10.58 -13.72 0.51
#